data_AF-A0A7K0IWE7-F1
#
_entry.id   AF-A0A7K0IWE7-F1
#
_cell.length_a   1.000
_cell.length_b   1.000
_cell.length_c   1.000
_cell.angle_alpha   90.00
_cell.angle_beta   90.00
_cell.angle_gamma   90.00
#
_symmetry.space_group_name_H-M   'P 1'
#
loop_
_entity.id
_entity.type
_entity.pdbx_description
1 polymer ?
#
loop_
_entity_poly.entity_id
_entity_poly.type
_entity_poly.pdbx_seq_one_letter_code
_entity_poly.pdbx_strand_id
1 'polypeptide(L)'
;MHMADALLSPTVGGTMWAVSAGTIAFCSRKIRRDTDDSKIPLMGVLGAFIFAAQMINFTIPVTGSSGHLGGGMILAILLGPYAAFLTIASVLMVQALFFADGGLLALGCNIFNLGFFPAFIAYPFIYKKMIGSQPSVTRLTVASIIAAIVGLQLGAFGVVLETIFSGISSLPFPTFVAVMQPIHLAIGIIEGLVTASVVSFVYKARPEIMQSAMESHPIGSYSVRSVALAFLVAAIITGGIVSWFASTNPDGLEWAITKVTGKEELDGPKQGLHAALSTLQERVSFLPNYAFKKPAEATNVVIEHTQPLPSVQTGQKAGAATSHFETTVAGLVGGASTLVIAFLIGAILKRRGQTEYAKKRSEQTGNCKP
;
A
#
# COMPACT_ATOMS: atom_id res chain seq x y z
N MET A 1 -6.03 -2.05 6.13
CA MET A 1 -5.30 -2.81 7.19
C MET A 1 -4.10 -2.04 7.72
N HIS A 2 -4.05 -0.73 7.49
CA HIS A 2 -2.93 0.10 7.89
C HIS A 2 -2.94 0.27 9.41
N MET A 3 -1.87 -0.17 10.06
CA MET A 3 -1.75 -0.04 11.50
C MET A 3 -1.52 1.41 11.90
N ALA A 4 -2.26 1.85 12.91
CA ALA A 4 -2.04 3.10 13.62
C ALA A 4 -0.97 2.93 14.71
N ASP A 5 -0.32 4.03 15.10
CA ASP A 5 0.70 4.03 16.15
C ASP A 5 0.15 3.56 17.50
N ALA A 6 -1.15 3.72 17.75
CA ALA A 6 -1.81 3.27 18.98
C ALA A 6 -1.77 1.74 19.19
N LEU A 7 -1.53 0.95 18.15
CA LEU A 7 -1.47 -0.51 18.23
C LEU A 7 -0.08 -1.04 18.62
N LEU A 8 0.96 -0.21 18.54
CA LEU A 8 2.34 -0.69 18.58
C LEU A 8 3.18 -0.06 19.67
N SER A 9 3.87 -0.89 20.46
CA SER A 9 4.88 -0.38 21.38
C SER A 9 6.08 0.15 20.58
N PRO A 10 6.85 1.11 21.13
CA PRO A 10 8.11 1.57 20.52
C PRO A 10 9.08 0.44 20.16
N THR A 11 9.11 -0.63 20.98
CA THR A 11 9.97 -1.79 20.78
C THR A 11 9.59 -2.58 19.54
N VAL A 12 8.29 -2.91 19.39
CA VAL A 12 7.80 -3.67 18.24
C VAL A 12 7.87 -2.82 16.97
N GLY A 13 7.37 -1.58 17.02
CA GLY A 13 7.43 -0.65 15.89
C GLY A 13 8.87 -0.38 15.43
N GLY A 14 9.78 -0.14 16.37
CA GLY A 14 11.21 0.04 16.08
C GLY A 14 11.87 -1.21 15.47
N THR A 15 11.50 -2.40 15.95
CA THR A 15 11.98 -3.67 15.41
C THR A 15 11.51 -3.87 13.97
N MET A 16 10.22 -3.64 13.70
CA MET A 16 9.66 -3.77 12.35
C MET A 16 10.18 -2.71 11.40
N TRP A 17 10.49 -1.51 11.90
CA TRP A 17 11.26 -0.52 11.15
C TRP A 17 12.64 -1.03 10.75
N ALA A 18 13.39 -1.64 11.68
CA ALA A 18 14.70 -2.18 11.38
C ALA A 18 14.63 -3.32 10.33
N VAL A 19 13.65 -4.22 10.46
CA VAL A 19 13.41 -5.31 9.49
C VAL A 19 13.06 -4.74 8.12
N SER A 20 12.07 -3.87 8.04
CA SER A 20 11.62 -3.27 6.79
C SER A 20 12.71 -2.42 6.13
N ALA A 21 13.44 -1.61 6.90
CA ALA A 21 14.58 -0.84 6.39
C ALA A 21 15.71 -1.74 5.88
N GLY A 22 15.99 -2.85 6.57
CA GLY A 22 16.92 -3.88 6.11
C GLY A 22 16.49 -4.49 4.77
N THR A 23 15.20 -4.83 4.63
CA THR A 23 14.64 -5.35 3.37
C THR A 23 14.65 -4.29 2.26
N ILE A 24 14.36 -3.02 2.56
CA ILE A 24 14.50 -1.90 1.60
C ILE A 24 15.94 -1.80 1.11
N ALA A 25 16.92 -1.85 2.03
CA ALA A 25 18.33 -1.78 1.69
C ALA A 25 18.76 -2.97 0.81
N PHE A 26 18.28 -4.17 1.13
CA PHE A 26 18.52 -5.37 0.33
C PHE A 26 17.91 -5.27 -1.08
N CYS A 27 16.64 -4.88 -1.19
CA CYS A 27 15.95 -4.70 -2.48
C CYS A 27 16.63 -3.62 -3.31
N SER A 28 17.02 -2.51 -2.69
CA SER A 28 17.76 -1.41 -3.33
C SER A 28 19.08 -1.89 -3.92
N ARG A 29 19.84 -2.72 -3.19
CA ARG A 29 21.08 -3.32 -3.70
C ARG A 29 20.83 -4.28 -4.86
N LYS A 30 19.73 -5.02 -4.84
CA LYS A 30 19.38 -5.98 -5.89
C LYS A 30 18.97 -5.25 -7.18
N ILE A 31 18.11 -4.22 -7.08
CA ILE A 31 17.71 -3.38 -8.22
C ILE A 31 18.89 -2.63 -8.82
N ARG A 32 19.83 -2.15 -8.00
CA ARG A 32 21.07 -1.53 -8.50
C ARG A 32 21.94 -2.44 -9.37
N ARG A 33 21.89 -3.75 -9.12
CA ARG A 33 22.66 -4.75 -9.87
C ARG A 33 21.90 -5.26 -11.09
N ASP A 34 20.59 -5.06 -11.13
CA ASP A 34 19.76 -5.34 -12.30
C ASP A 34 19.98 -4.21 -13.32
N THR A 35 20.20 -4.55 -14.60
CA THR A 35 20.52 -3.59 -15.66
C THR A 35 19.29 -3.08 -16.40
N ASP A 36 18.09 -3.48 -15.97
CA ASP A 36 16.85 -3.10 -16.63
C ASP A 36 16.31 -1.73 -16.20
N ASP A 37 16.81 -0.70 -16.87
CA ASP A 37 16.40 0.68 -16.68
C ASP A 37 14.91 0.95 -16.98
N SER A 38 14.25 0.08 -17.74
CA SER A 38 12.86 0.29 -18.15
C SER A 38 11.85 0.05 -17.02
N LYS A 39 12.27 -0.61 -15.94
CA LYS A 39 11.45 -0.83 -14.74
C LYS A 39 11.19 0.45 -13.94
N ILE A 40 12.09 1.44 -14.01
CA ILE A 40 12.01 2.65 -13.17
C ILE A 40 10.75 3.51 -13.49
N PRO A 41 10.44 3.84 -14.76
CA PRO A 41 9.18 4.49 -15.09
C PRO A 41 7.95 3.66 -14.68
N LEU A 42 8.02 2.34 -14.81
CA LEU A 42 6.93 1.43 -14.42
C LEU A 42 6.69 1.45 -12.91
N MET A 43 7.74 1.50 -12.08
CA MET A 43 7.61 1.66 -10.63
C MET A 43 6.85 2.93 -10.27
N GLY A 44 7.15 4.05 -10.93
CA GLY A 44 6.45 5.32 -10.70
C GLY A 44 4.96 5.25 -11.01
N VAL A 45 4.61 4.86 -12.24
CA VAL A 45 3.20 4.83 -12.69
C VAL A 45 2.38 3.74 -12.01
N LEU A 46 2.96 2.56 -11.75
CA LEU A 46 2.27 1.51 -10.99
C LEU A 46 2.12 1.92 -9.52
N GLY A 47 3.10 2.58 -8.91
CA GLY A 47 2.97 3.14 -7.58
C GLY A 47 1.81 4.15 -7.50
N ALA A 48 1.73 5.07 -8.47
CA ALA A 48 0.62 6.02 -8.57
C ALA A 48 -0.74 5.33 -8.70
N PHE A 49 -0.82 4.31 -9.56
CA PHE A 49 -2.04 3.51 -9.73
C PHE A 49 -2.43 2.79 -8.46
N ILE A 50 -1.48 2.14 -7.77
CA ILE A 50 -1.76 1.42 -6.51
C ILE A 50 -2.18 2.38 -5.40
N PHE A 51 -1.54 3.55 -5.28
CA PHE A 51 -1.99 4.59 -4.35
C PHE A 51 -3.44 4.99 -4.63
N ALA A 52 -3.77 5.32 -5.89
CA ALA A 52 -5.12 5.71 -6.27
C ALA A 52 -6.14 4.56 -6.06
N ALA A 53 -5.73 3.32 -6.29
CA ALA A 53 -6.57 2.14 -6.10
C ALA A 53 -6.80 1.82 -4.61
N GLN A 54 -5.83 2.11 -3.75
CA GLN A 54 -5.95 2.00 -2.28
C GLN A 54 -6.94 2.99 -1.69
N MET A 55 -7.18 4.13 -2.36
CA MET A 55 -8.22 5.08 -1.97
C MET A 55 -9.65 4.56 -2.15
N ILE A 56 -9.84 3.50 -2.93
CA ILE A 56 -11.16 2.96 -3.22
C ILE A 56 -11.49 1.90 -2.19
N ASN A 57 -12.16 2.34 -1.13
CA ASN A 57 -12.82 1.45 -0.20
C ASN A 57 -14.07 0.85 -0.86
N PHE A 58 -14.17 -0.47 -0.90
CA PHE A 58 -15.37 -1.19 -1.31
C PHE A 58 -16.09 -1.75 -0.10
N THR A 59 -17.41 -1.55 -0.04
CA THR A 59 -18.25 -2.07 1.05
C THR A 59 -18.30 -3.60 1.02
N ILE A 60 -18.23 -4.22 2.20
CA ILE A 60 -18.41 -5.65 2.39
C ILE A 60 -19.85 -5.87 2.89
N PRO A 61 -20.79 -6.35 2.05
CA PRO A 61 -22.23 -6.26 2.30
C PRO A 61 -22.73 -6.89 3.60
N VAL A 62 -22.02 -7.90 4.12
CA VAL A 62 -22.45 -8.69 5.29
C VAL A 62 -22.00 -8.06 6.61
N THR A 63 -20.85 -7.37 6.63
CA THR A 63 -20.22 -6.93 7.88
C THR A 63 -20.45 -5.46 8.20
N GLY A 64 -20.85 -4.66 7.21
CA GLY A 64 -20.94 -3.20 7.33
C GLY A 64 -19.57 -2.51 7.35
N SER A 65 -18.50 -3.25 7.07
CA SER A 65 -17.14 -2.70 6.90
C SER A 65 -16.88 -2.36 5.43
N SER A 66 -15.69 -1.82 5.15
CA SER A 66 -15.07 -1.85 3.84
C SER A 66 -13.67 -2.43 3.87
N GLY A 67 -13.14 -2.72 2.69
CA GLY A 67 -11.71 -2.90 2.48
C GLY A 67 -11.26 -2.16 1.24
N HIS A 68 -9.96 -2.02 1.09
CA HIS A 68 -9.33 -1.50 -0.12
C HIS A 68 -8.33 -2.53 -0.65
N LEU A 69 -7.82 -2.29 -1.85
CA LEU A 69 -6.78 -3.13 -2.44
C LEU A 69 -5.46 -2.94 -1.67
N GLY A 70 -4.74 -4.03 -1.38
CA GLY A 70 -3.36 -3.99 -0.92
C GLY A 70 -2.39 -3.67 -2.07
N GLY A 71 -2.60 -4.26 -3.24
CA GLY A 71 -1.87 -3.94 -4.49
C GLY A 71 -0.48 -4.56 -4.59
N GLY A 72 0.03 -5.17 -3.53
CA GLY A 72 1.34 -5.81 -3.49
C GLY A 72 1.49 -6.94 -4.52
N MET A 73 0.43 -7.72 -4.78
CA MET A 73 0.48 -8.78 -5.79
C MET A 73 0.56 -8.26 -7.22
N ILE A 74 -0.19 -7.21 -7.57
CA ILE A 74 -0.09 -6.55 -8.88
C ILE A 74 1.34 -6.08 -9.11
N LEU A 75 1.93 -5.40 -8.12
CA LEU A 75 3.31 -4.94 -8.19
C LEU A 75 4.29 -6.10 -8.34
N ALA A 76 4.16 -7.15 -7.53
CA ALA A 76 5.08 -8.30 -7.57
C ALA A 76 5.05 -9.03 -8.92
N ILE A 77 3.87 -9.17 -9.52
CA ILE A 77 3.68 -9.83 -10.82
C ILE A 77 4.25 -8.99 -11.96
N LEU A 78 4.11 -7.66 -11.92
CA LEU A 78 4.49 -6.78 -13.03
C LEU A 78 5.92 -6.24 -12.94
N LEU A 79 6.47 -6.07 -11.73
CA LEU A 79 7.80 -5.48 -11.49
C LEU A 79 8.83 -6.50 -10.99
N GLY A 80 8.37 -7.67 -10.54
CA GLY A 80 9.17 -8.58 -9.74
C GLY A 80 9.28 -8.14 -8.28
N PRO A 81 9.77 -9.01 -7.39
CA PRO A 81 9.57 -8.88 -5.95
C PRO A 81 10.32 -7.68 -5.35
N TYR A 82 11.53 -7.39 -5.82
CA TYR A 82 12.37 -6.33 -5.26
C TYR A 82 11.85 -4.92 -5.62
N ALA A 83 11.49 -4.71 -6.89
CA ALA A 83 10.93 -3.43 -7.34
C ALA A 83 9.52 -3.22 -6.77
N ALA A 84 8.72 -4.29 -6.66
CA ALA A 84 7.42 -4.25 -6.01
C ALA A 84 7.51 -3.80 -4.56
N PHE A 85 8.43 -4.38 -3.78
CA PHE A 85 8.64 -4.03 -2.38
C PHE A 85 9.05 -2.56 -2.20
N LEU A 86 9.96 -2.04 -3.04
CA LEU A 86 10.33 -0.62 -3.01
C LEU A 86 9.17 0.30 -3.42
N THR A 87 8.36 -0.14 -4.38
CA THR A 87 7.22 0.64 -4.88
C THR A 87 6.14 0.75 -3.81
N ILE A 88 5.72 -0.36 -3.20
CA ILE A 88 4.71 -0.34 -2.12
C ILE A 88 5.23 0.37 -0.87
N ALA A 89 6.53 0.25 -0.54
CA ALA A 89 7.11 1.03 0.54
C ALA A 89 7.03 2.54 0.27
N SER A 90 7.20 2.96 -0.99
CA SER A 90 7.05 4.36 -1.39
C SER A 90 5.60 4.85 -1.25
N VAL A 91 4.64 4.02 -1.66
CA VAL A 91 3.19 4.28 -1.52
C VAL A 91 2.84 4.49 -0.04
N LEU A 92 3.24 3.55 0.83
CA LEU A 92 2.93 3.59 2.25
C LEU A 92 3.61 4.75 2.98
N MET A 93 4.83 5.11 2.57
CA MET A 93 5.51 6.28 3.09
C MET A 93 4.77 7.57 2.74
N VAL A 94 4.24 7.69 1.53
CA VAL A 94 3.39 8.83 1.11
C VAL A 94 2.11 8.87 1.93
N GLN A 95 1.43 7.74 2.09
CA GLN A 95 0.20 7.63 2.89
C GLN A 95 0.44 8.08 4.34
N ALA A 96 1.47 7.55 5.00
CA ALA A 96 1.75 7.87 6.39
C ALA A 96 2.20 9.34 6.57
N LEU A 97 3.05 9.88 5.68
CA LEU A 97 3.58 11.24 5.84
C LEU A 97 2.60 12.34 5.45
N PHE A 98 1.90 12.17 4.33
CA PHE A 98 1.11 13.26 3.73
C PHE A 98 -0.38 13.15 4.01
N PHE A 99 -0.86 11.93 4.21
CA PHE A 99 -2.27 11.63 4.41
C PHE A 99 -2.60 11.13 5.81
N ALA A 100 -1.60 10.93 6.68
CA ALA A 100 -1.79 10.35 8.01
C ALA A 100 -2.56 9.01 8.02
N ASP A 101 -2.56 8.29 6.89
CA ASP A 101 -3.16 6.97 6.78
C ASP A 101 -2.11 5.91 7.16
N GLY A 102 -2.29 5.35 8.35
CA GLY A 102 -1.30 4.58 9.08
C GLY A 102 -0.33 5.47 9.87
N GLY A 103 0.22 4.91 10.95
CA GLY A 103 1.10 5.64 11.85
C GLY A 103 2.59 5.61 11.44
N LEU A 104 3.37 6.58 11.92
CA LEU A 104 4.82 6.66 11.62
C LEU A 104 5.63 5.61 12.38
N LEU A 105 5.27 5.28 13.62
CA LEU A 105 5.84 4.15 14.36
C LEU A 105 5.46 2.83 13.68
N ALA A 106 4.22 2.75 13.19
CA ALA A 106 3.64 1.59 12.53
C ALA A 106 4.09 1.39 11.07
N LEU A 107 4.72 2.38 10.45
CA LEU A 107 5.09 2.32 9.04
C LEU A 107 6.00 1.12 8.73
N GLY A 108 6.89 0.75 9.65
CA GLY A 108 7.71 -0.46 9.52
C GLY A 108 6.87 -1.74 9.39
N CYS A 109 5.84 -1.90 10.22
CA CYS A 109 4.88 -3.01 10.16
C CYS A 109 4.07 -2.98 8.88
N ASN A 110 3.54 -1.80 8.50
CA ASN A 110 2.73 -1.63 7.29
C ASN A 110 3.52 -2.02 6.03
N ILE A 111 4.78 -1.58 5.91
CA ILE A 111 5.67 -1.94 4.79
C ILE A 111 5.92 -3.46 4.77
N PHE A 112 6.11 -4.08 5.93
CA PHE A 112 6.32 -5.51 6.01
C PHE A 112 5.06 -6.28 5.60
N ASN A 113 3.91 -6.01 6.23
CA ASN A 113 2.68 -6.76 6.00
C ASN A 113 2.15 -6.62 4.57
N LEU A 114 2.17 -5.40 4.01
CA LEU A 114 1.65 -5.14 2.66
C LEU A 114 2.69 -5.37 1.56
N GLY A 115 3.97 -5.32 1.88
CA GLY A 115 5.04 -5.50 0.90
C GLY A 115 5.70 -6.87 0.93
N PHE A 116 6.11 -7.33 2.10
CA PHE A 116 6.93 -8.53 2.22
C PHE A 116 6.16 -9.79 1.86
N PHE A 117 4.96 -10.00 2.43
CA PHE A 117 4.19 -11.22 2.15
C PHE A 117 3.80 -11.36 0.69
N PRO A 118 3.26 -10.33 0.00
CA PRO A 118 2.97 -10.44 -1.43
C PRO A 118 4.23 -10.67 -2.27
N ALA A 119 5.29 -9.89 -2.05
CA ALA A 119 6.49 -9.92 -2.89
C ALA A 119 7.34 -11.16 -2.68
N PHE A 120 7.57 -11.58 -1.43
CA PHE A 120 8.55 -12.61 -1.10
C PHE A 120 7.94 -13.95 -0.69
N ILE A 121 6.64 -13.99 -0.38
CA ILE A 121 5.95 -15.25 -0.04
C ILE A 121 4.96 -15.66 -1.14
N ALA A 122 3.88 -14.88 -1.32
CA ALA A 122 2.81 -15.25 -2.22
C ALA A 122 3.25 -15.28 -3.69
N TYR A 123 4.03 -14.30 -4.14
CA TYR A 123 4.51 -14.27 -5.53
C TYR A 123 5.39 -15.48 -5.90
N PRO A 124 6.52 -15.76 -5.23
CA PRO A 124 7.40 -16.86 -5.64
C PRO A 124 6.84 -18.25 -5.33
N PHE A 125 6.18 -18.45 -4.18
CA PHE A 125 5.79 -19.79 -3.73
C PHE A 125 4.38 -20.21 -4.14
N ILE A 126 3.49 -19.24 -4.42
CA ILE A 126 2.11 -19.52 -4.84
C ILE A 126 1.94 -19.15 -6.32
N TYR A 127 2.03 -17.87 -6.66
CA TYR A 127 1.72 -17.39 -8.01
C TYR A 127 2.63 -18.04 -9.07
N LYS A 128 3.96 -17.90 -8.95
CA LYS A 128 4.90 -18.47 -9.93
C LYS A 128 4.76 -19.98 -10.08
N LYS A 129 4.52 -20.69 -8.98
CA LYS A 129 4.37 -22.15 -8.98
C LYS A 129 3.09 -22.59 -9.70
N MET A 130 2.00 -21.84 -9.55
CA MET A 130 0.71 -22.14 -10.17
C MET A 130 0.66 -21.77 -11.66
N ILE A 131 1.34 -20.70 -12.07
CA ILE A 131 1.43 -20.31 -13.49
C ILE A 131 2.22 -21.35 -14.29
N GLY A 132 3.36 -21.81 -13.74
CA GLY A 132 4.25 -22.75 -14.41
C GLY A 132 4.78 -22.22 -15.76
N SER A 133 5.16 -23.14 -16.66
CA SER A 133 5.80 -22.79 -17.94
C SER A 133 4.81 -22.45 -19.06
N GLN A 134 3.51 -22.68 -18.88
CA GLN A 134 2.47 -22.43 -19.88
C GLN A 134 1.33 -21.60 -19.26
N PRO A 135 1.46 -20.26 -19.27
CA PRO A 135 0.41 -19.37 -18.76
C PRO A 135 -0.85 -19.47 -19.62
N SER A 136 -2.01 -19.56 -18.96
CA SER A 136 -3.34 -19.42 -19.58
C SER A 136 -4.15 -18.41 -18.77
N VAL A 137 -5.19 -17.80 -19.36
CA VAL A 137 -6.05 -16.84 -18.65
C VAL A 137 -6.64 -17.46 -17.38
N THR A 138 -7.08 -18.72 -17.43
CA THR A 138 -7.59 -19.43 -16.25
C THR A 138 -6.53 -19.59 -15.18
N ARG A 139 -5.29 -19.97 -15.54
CA ARG A 139 -4.18 -20.09 -14.59
C ARG A 139 -3.81 -18.74 -13.99
N LEU A 140 -3.78 -17.68 -14.81
CA LEU A 140 -3.54 -16.31 -14.36
C LEU A 140 -4.59 -15.88 -13.33
N THR A 141 -5.86 -16.12 -13.61
CA THR A 141 -6.95 -15.78 -12.69
C THR A 141 -6.86 -16.54 -11.39
N VAL A 142 -6.78 -17.87 -11.44
CA VAL A 142 -6.75 -18.70 -10.22
C VAL A 142 -5.48 -18.44 -9.40
N ALA A 143 -4.31 -18.32 -10.03
CA ALA A 143 -3.07 -18.00 -9.34
C ALA A 143 -3.10 -16.61 -8.69
N SER A 144 -3.67 -15.61 -9.36
CA SER A 144 -3.82 -14.26 -8.81
C SER A 144 -4.73 -14.24 -7.59
N ILE A 145 -5.86 -14.95 -7.64
CA ILE A 145 -6.81 -15.03 -6.52
C ILE A 145 -6.18 -15.71 -5.31
N ILE A 146 -5.60 -16.91 -5.50
CA ILE A 146 -5.02 -17.65 -4.37
C ILE A 146 -3.83 -16.89 -3.79
N ALA A 147 -2.95 -16.31 -4.62
CA ALA A 147 -1.81 -15.55 -4.13
C ALA A 147 -2.22 -14.26 -3.39
N ALA A 148 -3.24 -13.54 -3.88
CA ALA A 148 -3.78 -12.36 -3.18
C ALA A 148 -4.37 -12.73 -1.81
N ILE A 149 -5.18 -13.79 -1.75
CA ILE A 149 -5.73 -14.30 -0.48
C ILE A 149 -4.62 -14.67 0.49
N VAL A 150 -3.62 -15.45 0.06
CA VAL A 150 -2.51 -15.86 0.94
C VAL A 150 -1.71 -14.65 1.41
N GLY A 151 -1.39 -13.71 0.51
CA GLY A 151 -0.65 -12.50 0.85
C GLY A 151 -1.37 -11.64 1.89
N LEU A 152 -2.67 -11.39 1.68
CA LEU A 152 -3.48 -10.60 2.61
C LEU A 152 -3.73 -11.31 3.94
N GLN A 153 -3.94 -12.63 3.94
CA GLN A 153 -4.14 -13.37 5.20
C GLN A 153 -2.88 -13.39 6.06
N LEU A 154 -1.71 -13.58 5.45
CA LEU A 154 -0.44 -13.49 6.15
C LEU A 154 -0.20 -12.07 6.69
N GLY A 155 -0.49 -11.04 5.90
CA GLY A 155 -0.37 -9.65 6.34
C GLY A 155 -1.33 -9.28 7.47
N ALA A 156 -2.61 -9.66 7.36
CA ALA A 156 -3.60 -9.46 8.42
C ALA A 156 -3.27 -10.25 9.69
N PHE A 157 -2.67 -11.43 9.57
CA PHE A 157 -2.18 -12.20 10.71
C PHE A 157 -0.95 -11.54 11.33
N GLY A 158 -0.05 -10.97 10.51
CA GLY A 158 1.07 -10.14 10.94
C GLY A 158 0.60 -8.98 11.82
N VAL A 159 -0.41 -8.22 11.38
CA VAL A 159 -1.03 -7.15 12.18
C VAL A 159 -1.48 -7.65 13.55
N VAL A 160 -2.12 -8.82 13.61
CA VAL A 160 -2.55 -9.40 14.89
C VAL A 160 -1.35 -9.73 15.77
N LEU A 161 -0.34 -10.42 15.24
CA LEU A 161 0.85 -10.79 16.00
C LEU A 161 1.60 -9.55 16.52
N GLU A 162 1.84 -8.56 15.67
CA GLU A 162 2.54 -7.32 16.03
C GLU A 162 1.80 -6.54 17.12
N THR A 163 0.46 -6.50 17.04
CA THR A 163 -0.40 -5.89 18.06
C THR A 163 -0.30 -6.63 19.40
N ILE A 164 -0.36 -7.96 19.37
CA ILE A 164 -0.28 -8.79 20.59
C ILE A 164 1.10 -8.71 21.24
N PHE A 165 2.17 -8.80 20.45
CA PHE A 165 3.53 -8.65 20.96
C PHE A 165 3.82 -7.24 21.47
N SER A 166 3.08 -6.24 20.99
CA SER A 166 3.18 -4.88 21.51
C SER A 166 2.61 -4.76 22.92
N GLY A 167 1.58 -5.54 23.27
CA GLY A 167 1.04 -5.61 24.63
C GLY A 167 0.39 -4.32 25.14
N ILE A 168 0.20 -3.30 24.29
CA ILE A 168 -0.37 -2.01 24.68
C ILE A 168 -1.85 -1.86 24.37
N SER A 169 -2.39 -2.67 23.45
CA SER A 169 -3.79 -2.64 23.07
C SER A 169 -4.60 -3.70 23.84
N SER A 170 -5.83 -3.37 24.24
CA SER A 170 -6.76 -4.31 24.86
C SER A 170 -7.46 -5.22 23.83
N LEU A 171 -6.67 -5.89 22.98
CA LEU A 171 -7.16 -6.74 21.89
C LEU A 171 -6.76 -8.20 22.18
N PRO A 172 -7.66 -9.05 22.72
CA PRO A 172 -7.34 -10.45 22.98
C PRO A 172 -7.08 -11.22 21.68
N PHE A 173 -6.01 -12.03 21.64
CA PHE A 173 -5.59 -12.76 20.43
C PHE A 173 -6.72 -13.58 19.78
N PRO A 174 -7.46 -14.45 20.49
CA PRO A 174 -8.47 -15.30 19.85
C PRO A 174 -9.57 -14.48 19.17
N THR A 175 -10.05 -13.43 19.83
CA THR A 175 -11.09 -12.55 19.30
C THR A 175 -10.58 -11.74 18.13
N PHE A 176 -9.37 -11.18 18.24
CA PHE A 176 -8.84 -10.32 17.19
C PHE A 176 -8.53 -11.11 15.91
N VAL A 177 -7.94 -12.31 16.01
CA VAL A 177 -7.76 -13.22 14.87
C VAL A 177 -9.10 -13.62 14.25
N ALA A 178 -10.08 -13.99 15.08
CA ALA A 178 -11.39 -14.46 14.60
C ALA A 178 -12.17 -13.39 13.82
N VAL A 179 -11.88 -12.11 14.05
CA VAL A 179 -12.51 -10.99 13.33
C VAL A 179 -11.65 -10.53 12.14
N MET A 180 -10.32 -10.46 12.31
CA MET A 180 -9.39 -10.00 11.28
C MET A 180 -9.29 -10.96 10.08
N GLN A 181 -9.19 -12.26 10.31
CA GLN A 181 -8.95 -13.21 9.21
C GLN A 181 -10.14 -13.37 8.27
N PRO A 182 -11.41 -13.47 8.73
CA PRO A 182 -12.54 -13.61 7.81
C PRO A 182 -12.77 -12.37 6.96
N ILE A 183 -12.59 -11.16 7.52
CA ILE A 183 -12.78 -9.94 6.73
C ILE A 183 -11.70 -9.79 5.66
N HIS A 184 -10.44 -10.06 6.00
CA HIS A 184 -9.34 -10.01 5.04
C HIS A 184 -9.37 -11.17 4.03
N LEU A 185 -10.04 -12.28 4.33
CA LEU A 185 -10.37 -13.30 3.33
C LEU A 185 -11.28 -12.73 2.23
N ALA A 186 -12.36 -12.03 2.63
CA ALA A 186 -13.29 -11.42 1.69
C ALA A 186 -12.60 -10.33 0.84
N ILE A 187 -11.80 -9.48 1.47
CA ILE A 187 -10.95 -8.49 0.79
C ILE A 187 -9.99 -9.18 -0.18
N GLY A 188 -9.36 -10.28 0.24
CA GLY A 188 -8.43 -11.06 -0.57
C GLY A 188 -9.04 -11.68 -1.82
N ILE A 189 -10.30 -12.11 -1.76
CA ILE A 189 -11.03 -12.60 -2.93
C ILE A 189 -11.22 -11.45 -3.94
N ILE A 190 -11.67 -10.29 -3.47
CA ILE A 190 -11.91 -9.11 -4.32
C ILE A 190 -10.58 -8.61 -4.92
N GLU A 191 -9.53 -8.48 -4.11
CA GLU A 191 -8.19 -8.13 -4.59
C GLU A 191 -7.65 -9.14 -5.59
N GLY A 192 -7.91 -10.42 -5.37
CA GLY A 192 -7.59 -11.50 -6.29
C GLY A 192 -8.21 -11.31 -7.67
N LEU A 193 -9.50 -10.95 -7.72
CA LEU A 193 -10.24 -10.70 -8.97
C LEU A 193 -9.74 -9.45 -9.68
N VAL A 194 -9.46 -8.38 -8.94
CA VAL A 194 -8.87 -7.16 -9.52
C VAL A 194 -7.46 -7.44 -10.05
N THR A 195 -6.63 -8.14 -9.27
CA THR A 195 -5.29 -8.57 -9.69
C THR A 195 -5.36 -9.40 -10.96
N ALA A 196 -6.24 -10.41 -11.01
CA ALA A 196 -6.46 -11.24 -12.19
C ALA A 196 -6.84 -10.41 -13.42
N SER A 197 -7.70 -9.40 -13.25
CA SER A 197 -8.18 -8.53 -14.33
C SER A 197 -7.04 -7.66 -14.89
N VAL A 198 -6.30 -6.99 -14.01
CA VAL A 198 -5.15 -6.15 -14.38
C VAL A 198 -4.06 -6.99 -15.04
N VAL A 199 -3.70 -8.12 -14.44
CA VAL A 199 -2.67 -9.02 -14.96
C VAL A 199 -3.07 -9.62 -16.30
N SER A 200 -4.33 -10.04 -16.47
CA SER A 200 -4.82 -10.56 -17.75
C SER A 200 -4.83 -9.50 -18.85
N PHE A 201 -5.16 -8.25 -18.52
CA PHE A 201 -5.07 -7.13 -19.46
C PHE A 201 -3.62 -6.90 -19.90
N VAL A 202 -2.68 -6.83 -18.95
CA VAL A 202 -1.26 -6.64 -19.26
C VAL A 202 -0.70 -7.83 -20.04
N TYR A 203 -1.06 -9.07 -19.68
CA TYR A 203 -0.63 -10.28 -20.39
C TYR A 203 -1.03 -10.25 -21.87
N LYS A 204 -2.27 -9.82 -22.18
CA LYS A 204 -2.76 -9.70 -23.55
C LYS A 204 -2.13 -8.53 -24.30
N ALA A 205 -1.87 -7.42 -23.61
CA ALA A 205 -1.35 -6.21 -24.24
C ALA A 205 0.17 -6.27 -24.47
N ARG A 206 0.93 -6.76 -23.48
CA ARG A 206 2.41 -6.76 -23.41
C ARG A 206 2.93 -7.92 -22.54
N PRO A 207 2.91 -9.16 -23.04
CA PRO A 207 3.34 -10.34 -22.28
C PRO A 207 4.82 -10.27 -21.84
N GLU A 208 5.66 -9.48 -22.52
CA GLU A 208 7.09 -9.35 -22.23
C GLU A 208 7.36 -8.77 -20.83
N ILE A 209 6.46 -7.92 -20.31
CA ILE A 209 6.57 -7.34 -18.96
C ILE A 209 6.51 -8.44 -17.91
N MET A 210 5.59 -9.38 -18.08
CA MET A 210 5.42 -10.49 -17.14
C MET A 210 6.55 -11.51 -17.25
N GLN A 211 7.02 -11.79 -18.47
CA GLN A 211 8.16 -12.69 -18.69
C GLN A 211 9.43 -12.13 -18.03
N SER A 212 9.70 -10.84 -18.20
CA SER A 212 10.81 -10.15 -17.50
C SER A 212 10.69 -10.26 -15.98
N ALA A 213 9.51 -10.01 -15.42
CA ALA A 213 9.29 -10.10 -13.97
C ALA A 213 9.44 -11.53 -13.43
N MET A 214 9.08 -12.55 -14.21
CA MET A 214 9.22 -13.95 -13.84
C MET A 214 10.67 -14.44 -13.94
N GLU A 215 11.39 -14.07 -14.98
CA GLU A 215 12.74 -14.56 -15.29
C GLU A 215 13.85 -13.66 -14.73
N SER A 216 13.50 -12.47 -14.22
CA SER A 216 14.46 -11.42 -13.87
C SER A 216 15.37 -11.03 -15.06
N HIS A 217 14.87 -11.21 -16.29
CA HIS A 217 15.54 -10.78 -17.51
C HIS A 217 15.23 -9.30 -17.78
N PRO A 218 16.12 -8.54 -18.43
CA PRO A 218 15.79 -7.18 -18.84
C PRO A 218 14.62 -7.17 -19.82
N ILE A 219 13.65 -6.26 -19.64
CA ILE A 219 12.52 -6.00 -20.55
C ILE A 219 13.01 -5.64 -21.98
N GLY A 220 14.31 -5.33 -22.16
CA GLY A 220 14.94 -5.18 -23.48
C GLY A 220 14.58 -3.88 -24.19
N SER A 221 14.67 -3.85 -25.52
CA SER A 221 14.41 -2.68 -26.38
C SER A 221 12.93 -2.32 -26.53
N TYR A 222 12.02 -3.05 -25.88
CA TYR A 222 10.58 -2.83 -26.00
C TYR A 222 10.15 -1.58 -25.23
N SER A 223 9.46 -0.67 -25.91
CA SER A 223 8.98 0.57 -25.31
C SER A 223 7.85 0.30 -24.31
N VAL A 224 8.13 0.43 -23.00
CA VAL A 224 7.12 0.32 -21.92
C VAL A 224 6.16 1.52 -21.86
N ARG A 225 6.34 2.52 -22.73
CA ARG A 225 5.61 3.80 -22.70
C ARG A 225 4.10 3.64 -22.78
N SER A 226 3.59 2.77 -23.65
CA SER A 226 2.14 2.60 -23.81
C SER A 226 1.48 2.00 -22.57
N VAL A 227 2.17 1.06 -21.91
CA VAL A 227 1.67 0.47 -20.65
C VAL A 227 1.79 1.46 -19.51
N ALA A 228 2.91 2.19 -19.44
CA ALA A 228 3.07 3.25 -18.46
C ALA A 228 2.00 4.34 -18.59
N LEU A 229 1.67 4.74 -19.83
CA LEU A 229 0.59 5.68 -20.12
C LEU A 229 -0.77 5.11 -19.74
N ALA A 230 -1.03 3.83 -20.05
CA ALA A 230 -2.29 3.17 -19.67
C ALA A 230 -2.47 3.16 -18.14
N PHE A 231 -1.43 2.83 -17.37
CA PHE A 231 -1.49 2.88 -15.90
C PHE A 231 -1.57 4.30 -15.35
N LEU A 232 -0.92 5.28 -16.00
CA LEU A 232 -1.05 6.68 -15.61
C LEU A 232 -2.49 7.18 -15.82
N VAL A 233 -3.09 6.89 -16.97
CA VAL A 233 -4.49 7.21 -17.25
C VAL A 233 -5.41 6.48 -16.28
N ALA A 234 -5.15 5.19 -16.02
CA ALA A 234 -5.90 4.43 -15.02
C ALA A 234 -5.76 5.06 -13.62
N ALA A 235 -4.57 5.49 -13.19
CA ALA A 235 -4.38 6.17 -11.91
C ALA A 235 -5.19 7.47 -11.82
N ILE A 236 -5.22 8.28 -12.88
CA ILE A 236 -6.00 9.52 -12.95
C ILE A 236 -7.50 9.23 -12.91
N ILE A 237 -7.99 8.24 -13.67
CA ILE A 237 -9.41 7.87 -13.68
C ILE A 237 -9.82 7.29 -12.31
N THR A 238 -8.99 6.41 -11.75
CA THR A 238 -9.22 5.76 -10.45
C THR A 238 -9.25 6.80 -9.33
N GLY A 239 -8.25 7.67 -9.24
CA GLY A 239 -8.16 8.71 -8.21
C GLY A 239 -9.12 9.89 -8.45
N GLY A 240 -9.50 10.14 -9.70
CA GLY A 240 -10.32 11.29 -10.11
C GLY A 240 -11.82 11.03 -10.15
N ILE A 241 -12.24 9.83 -10.59
CA ILE A 241 -13.64 9.49 -10.87
C ILE A 241 -14.09 8.33 -9.98
N VAL A 242 -13.31 7.24 -9.92
CA VAL A 242 -13.75 6.03 -9.21
C VAL A 242 -13.72 6.23 -7.69
N SER A 243 -12.78 7.02 -7.18
CA SER A 243 -12.67 7.42 -5.76
C SER A 243 -13.93 8.11 -5.23
N TRP A 244 -14.74 8.72 -6.10
CA TRP A 244 -16.04 9.28 -5.73
C TRP A 244 -16.99 8.22 -5.18
N PHE A 245 -16.87 6.98 -5.64
CA PHE A 245 -17.71 5.85 -5.22
C PHE A 245 -17.11 5.06 -4.05
N ALA A 246 -16.04 5.56 -3.44
CA ALA A 246 -15.42 4.92 -2.29
C ALA A 246 -16.38 4.90 -1.08
N SER A 247 -16.45 3.75 -0.43
CA SER A 247 -17.19 3.51 0.80
C SER A 247 -16.60 4.33 1.96
N THR A 248 -17.46 4.94 2.77
CA THR A 248 -17.08 5.66 3.99
C THR A 248 -17.14 4.78 5.25
N ASN A 249 -17.45 3.48 5.10
CA ASN A 249 -17.45 2.53 6.21
C ASN A 249 -16.02 2.34 6.77
N PRO A 250 -15.88 1.90 8.04
CA PRO A 250 -14.58 1.60 8.61
C PRO A 250 -13.88 0.50 7.81
N ASP A 251 -12.56 0.62 7.68
CA ASP A 251 -11.75 -0.39 7.00
C ASP A 251 -11.75 -1.74 7.77
N GLY A 252 -11.24 -2.81 7.16
CA GLY A 252 -11.28 -4.14 7.77
C GLY A 252 -10.57 -4.25 9.13
N LEU A 253 -9.54 -3.44 9.38
CA LEU A 253 -8.82 -3.37 10.65
C LEU A 253 -9.57 -2.50 11.66
N GLU A 254 -10.01 -1.31 11.28
CA GLU A 254 -10.82 -0.41 12.12
C GLU A 254 -12.12 -1.08 12.57
N TRP A 255 -12.79 -1.76 11.65
CA TRP A 255 -13.98 -2.54 11.93
C TRP A 255 -13.68 -3.67 12.92
N ALA A 256 -12.54 -4.36 12.77
CA ALA A 256 -12.15 -5.41 13.71
C ALA A 256 -11.86 -4.86 15.11
N ILE A 257 -11.18 -3.72 15.21
CA ILE A 257 -10.94 -3.02 16.47
C ILE A 257 -12.26 -2.61 17.12
N THR A 258 -13.17 -2.03 16.34
CA THR A 258 -14.51 -1.63 16.80
C THR A 258 -15.29 -2.83 17.33
N LYS A 259 -15.23 -3.97 16.64
CA LYS A 259 -15.92 -5.20 17.08
C LYS A 259 -15.35 -5.78 18.37
N VAL A 260 -14.05 -5.65 18.61
CA VAL A 260 -13.41 -6.20 19.80
C VAL A 260 -13.54 -5.25 21.00
N THR A 261 -13.43 -3.94 20.78
CA THR A 261 -13.30 -2.95 21.87
C THR A 261 -14.52 -2.05 22.06
N GLY A 262 -15.41 -1.98 21.08
CA GLY A 262 -16.53 -1.04 21.06
C GLY A 262 -16.14 0.41 20.74
N LYS A 263 -14.86 0.69 20.44
CA LYS A 263 -14.36 2.01 20.04
C LYS A 263 -13.87 1.98 18.59
N GLU A 264 -14.16 3.04 17.83
CA GLU A 264 -13.68 3.19 16.44
C GLU A 264 -12.16 3.44 16.40
N GLU A 265 -11.63 4.22 17.36
CA GLU A 265 -10.19 4.48 17.49
C GLU A 265 -9.69 4.12 18.90
N LEU A 266 -8.45 3.65 18.95
CA LEU A 266 -7.76 3.39 20.21
C LEU A 266 -6.98 4.63 20.64
N ASP A 267 -7.19 5.05 21.88
CA ASP A 267 -6.40 6.09 22.52
C ASP A 267 -4.95 5.60 22.69
N GLY A 268 -4.05 6.05 21.81
CA GLY A 268 -2.61 5.78 21.94
C GLY A 268 -2.01 6.49 23.17
N PRO A 269 -0.83 6.05 23.64
CA PRO A 269 -0.14 6.74 24.73
C PRO A 269 0.12 8.21 24.37
N LYS A 270 -0.41 9.15 25.16
CA LYS A 270 -0.30 10.61 24.90
C LYS A 270 1.06 11.22 25.25
N GLN A 271 2.05 10.39 25.56
CA GLN A 271 3.38 10.83 26.02
C GLN A 271 4.49 10.03 25.33
N GLY A 272 5.71 10.56 25.37
CA GLY A 272 6.89 9.89 24.82
C GLY A 272 6.89 9.84 23.29
N LEU A 273 7.38 8.73 22.74
CA LEU A 273 7.62 8.58 21.30
C LEU A 273 6.34 8.73 20.47
N HIS A 274 5.20 8.21 20.96
CA HIS A 274 3.90 8.31 20.29
C HIS A 274 3.48 9.77 20.06
N ALA A 275 3.58 10.61 21.10
CA ALA A 275 3.24 12.02 21.01
C ALA A 275 4.18 12.79 20.06
N ALA A 276 5.48 12.48 20.10
CA ALA A 276 6.46 13.09 19.22
C ALA A 276 6.20 12.75 17.74
N LEU A 277 5.88 11.48 17.45
CA LEU A 277 5.57 11.02 16.10
C LEU A 277 4.23 11.54 15.59
N SER A 278 3.20 11.58 16.44
CA SER A 278 1.92 12.20 16.11
C SER A 278 2.08 13.69 15.78
N THR A 279 2.84 14.44 16.60
CA THR A 279 3.13 15.86 16.32
C THR A 279 3.88 16.04 15.00
N LEU A 280 4.84 15.17 14.69
CA LEU A 280 5.56 15.18 13.43
C LEU A 280 4.62 14.89 12.25
N GLN A 281 3.77 13.87 12.38
CA GLN A 281 2.81 13.46 11.36
C GLN A 281 1.78 14.57 11.10
N GLU A 282 1.28 15.23 12.13
CA GLU A 282 0.38 16.39 11.99
C GLU A 282 1.04 17.57 11.26
N ARG A 283 2.34 17.80 11.46
CA ARG A 283 3.07 18.87 10.76
C ARG A 283 3.30 18.57 9.29
N VAL A 284 3.61 17.31 8.95
CA VAL A 284 3.96 16.90 7.59
C VAL A 284 2.72 16.57 6.76
N SER A 285 1.64 16.09 7.38
CA SER A 285 0.39 15.80 6.69
C SER A 285 -0.27 17.09 6.21
N PHE A 286 -0.66 17.12 4.95
CA PHE A 286 -1.40 18.24 4.37
C PHE A 286 -2.86 17.87 4.07
N LEU A 287 -3.17 16.57 3.93
CA LEU A 287 -4.53 16.03 3.79
C LEU A 287 -4.72 14.84 4.76
N PRO A 288 -4.68 15.08 6.09
CA PRO A 288 -4.85 14.01 7.06
C PRO A 288 -6.19 13.29 6.87
N ASN A 289 -6.17 11.96 6.91
CA ASN A 289 -7.30 11.08 6.61
C ASN A 289 -8.01 11.45 5.30
N TYR A 290 -7.24 11.92 4.31
CA TYR A 290 -7.69 12.30 2.98
C TYR A 290 -8.66 13.50 2.95
N ALA A 291 -8.75 14.25 4.04
CA ALA A 291 -9.61 15.44 4.18
C ALA A 291 -8.79 16.73 4.33
N PHE A 292 -9.40 17.88 4.04
CA PHE A 292 -8.74 19.17 4.30
C PHE A 292 -8.64 19.42 5.80
N LYS A 293 -7.52 20.01 6.24
CA LYS A 293 -7.35 20.44 7.63
C LYS A 293 -8.42 21.47 8.00
N LYS A 294 -9.22 21.17 9.02
CA LYS A 294 -10.18 22.11 9.59
C LYS A 294 -9.43 23.19 10.40
N PRO A 295 -9.76 24.49 10.25
CA PRO A 295 -9.21 25.54 11.10
C PRO A 295 -9.56 25.32 12.57
N ALA A 296 -8.65 25.65 13.48
CA ALA A 296 -8.74 25.36 14.92
C ALA A 296 -9.85 26.09 15.71
N GLU A 297 -10.75 26.84 15.07
CA GLU A 297 -11.76 27.70 15.72
C GLU A 297 -13.19 27.13 15.74
N ALA A 298 -13.43 25.90 15.28
CA ALA A 298 -14.78 25.32 15.26
C ALA A 298 -15.04 24.24 16.34
N THR A 299 -14.26 24.24 17.44
CA THR A 299 -14.32 23.17 18.47
C THR A 299 -14.75 23.66 19.85
N ASN A 300 -15.55 24.73 19.93
CA ASN A 300 -16.19 25.14 21.18
C ASN A 300 -17.63 25.65 20.93
N VAL A 301 -18.55 24.73 20.64
CA VAL A 301 -19.92 24.87 21.13
C VAL A 301 -20.40 23.49 21.57
N VAL A 302 -20.27 23.22 22.87
CA VAL A 302 -21.10 22.23 23.55
C VAL A 302 -22.52 22.75 23.47
N ILE A 303 -23.37 22.16 22.62
CA ILE A 303 -24.83 22.29 22.78
C ILE A 303 -25.32 20.98 23.39
N GLU A 304 -25.43 21.03 24.71
CA GLU A 304 -26.26 20.15 25.51
C GLU A 304 -27.72 20.43 25.13
N HIS A 305 -28.42 19.53 24.42
CA HIS A 305 -29.88 19.54 24.39
C HIS A 305 -30.53 18.16 24.23
N THR A 306 -31.34 17.89 25.25
CA THR A 306 -32.41 16.93 25.48
C THR A 306 -33.34 16.68 24.27
N GLN A 307 -33.54 15.39 23.94
CA GLN A 307 -34.63 14.68 23.21
C GLN A 307 -35.36 15.27 21.97
N PRO A 308 -35.83 14.43 21.02
CA PRO A 308 -35.91 14.78 19.59
C PRO A 308 -37.31 15.13 19.06
N LEU A 309 -37.36 16.03 18.08
CA LEU A 309 -38.41 16.12 17.05
C LEU A 309 -37.77 16.16 15.65
N PRO A 310 -38.48 15.75 14.57
CA PRO A 310 -37.86 15.36 13.31
C PRO A 310 -37.55 16.57 12.42
N SER A 311 -36.29 16.71 11.98
CA SER A 311 -35.92 17.75 11.01
C SER A 311 -34.97 17.24 9.92
N VAL A 312 -35.54 17.13 8.71
CA VAL A 312 -35.03 17.54 7.39
C VAL A 312 -33.63 17.06 6.94
N GLN A 313 -33.63 16.22 5.89
CA GLN A 313 -32.50 15.57 5.20
C GLN A 313 -31.59 16.49 4.33
N THR A 314 -31.64 17.81 4.46
CA THR A 314 -30.88 18.72 3.56
C THR A 314 -29.40 18.89 3.92
N GLY A 315 -28.98 18.60 5.16
CA GLY A 315 -27.57 18.74 5.60
C GLY A 315 -26.64 17.59 5.16
N GLN A 316 -27.18 16.41 4.88
CA GLN A 316 -26.40 15.20 4.61
C GLN A 316 -25.81 15.18 3.18
N LYS A 317 -26.48 15.83 2.22
CA LYS A 317 -26.02 15.90 0.82
C LYS A 317 -24.83 16.86 0.62
N ALA A 318 -24.76 17.95 1.39
CA ALA A 318 -23.65 18.89 1.30
C ALA A 318 -22.35 18.30 1.90
N GLY A 319 -22.45 17.60 3.04
CA GLY A 319 -21.33 16.92 3.67
C GLY A 319 -20.76 15.76 2.84
N ALA A 320 -21.62 15.01 2.16
CA ALA A 320 -21.19 13.96 1.24
C ALA A 320 -20.47 14.54 0.01
N ALA A 321 -20.99 15.62 -0.59
CA ALA A 321 -20.35 16.26 -1.74
C ALA A 321 -18.95 16.80 -1.41
N THR A 322 -18.75 17.35 -0.20
CA THR A 322 -17.43 17.79 0.26
C THR A 322 -16.48 16.62 0.49
N SER A 323 -16.95 15.52 1.10
CA SER A 323 -16.09 14.35 1.36
C SER A 323 -15.65 13.66 0.06
N HIS A 324 -16.51 13.58 -0.95
CA HIS A 324 -16.15 12.98 -2.25
C HIS A 324 -15.18 13.84 -3.08
N PHE A 325 -15.25 15.17 -2.93
CA PHE A 325 -14.28 16.07 -3.55
C PHE A 325 -12.91 15.95 -2.88
N GLU A 326 -12.86 15.86 -1.55
CA GLU A 326 -11.63 15.66 -0.79
C GLU A 326 -10.91 14.36 -1.17
N THR A 327 -11.64 13.24 -1.25
CA THR A 327 -11.08 11.95 -1.68
C THR A 327 -10.54 11.98 -3.11
N THR A 328 -11.20 12.74 -4.00
CA THR A 328 -10.75 12.96 -5.38
C THR A 328 -9.43 13.72 -5.43
N VAL A 329 -9.33 14.83 -4.70
CA VAL A 329 -8.10 15.62 -4.60
C VAL A 329 -6.97 14.79 -3.99
N ALA A 330 -7.27 14.06 -2.91
CA ALA A 330 -6.30 13.21 -2.25
C ALA A 330 -5.78 12.09 -3.17
N GLY A 331 -6.66 11.43 -3.92
CA GLY A 331 -6.28 10.39 -4.88
C GLY A 331 -5.34 10.90 -5.97
N LEU A 332 -5.62 12.08 -6.54
CA LEU A 332 -4.78 12.69 -7.57
C LEU A 332 -3.43 13.19 -7.02
N VAL A 333 -3.46 13.91 -5.88
CA VAL A 333 -2.25 14.47 -5.27
C VAL A 333 -1.33 13.35 -4.78
N GLY A 334 -1.88 12.38 -4.05
CA GLY A 334 -1.07 11.28 -3.52
C GLY A 334 -0.58 10.32 -4.60
N GLY A 335 -1.38 10.09 -5.65
CA GLY A 335 -0.94 9.38 -6.85
C GLY A 335 0.26 10.07 -7.51
N ALA A 336 0.20 11.40 -7.68
CA ALA A 336 1.29 12.19 -8.23
C ALA A 336 2.55 12.18 -7.31
N SER A 337 2.38 12.36 -5.99
CA SER A 337 3.49 12.28 -5.03
C SER A 337 4.18 10.92 -5.07
N THR A 338 3.39 9.84 -5.11
CA THR A 338 3.91 8.47 -5.19
C THR A 338 4.66 8.23 -6.49
N LEU A 339 4.12 8.70 -7.62
CA LEU A 339 4.80 8.64 -8.92
C LEU A 339 6.20 9.23 -8.84
N VAL A 340 6.29 10.46 -8.30
CA VAL A 340 7.54 11.19 -8.18
C VAL A 340 8.51 10.46 -7.26
N ILE A 341 8.08 10.04 -6.08
CA ILE A 341 8.96 9.39 -5.09
C ILE A 341 9.47 8.04 -5.60
N ALA A 342 8.60 7.17 -6.09
CA ALA A 342 9.01 5.86 -6.61
C ALA A 342 9.93 5.99 -7.83
N PHE A 343 9.66 6.96 -8.72
CA PHE A 343 10.54 7.27 -9.85
C PHE A 343 11.91 7.78 -9.38
N LEU A 344 11.94 8.73 -8.44
CA LEU A 344 13.18 9.29 -7.91
C LEU A 344 14.04 8.22 -7.22
N ILE A 345 13.43 7.33 -6.43
CA ILE A 345 14.13 6.19 -5.83
C ILE A 345 14.77 5.33 -6.92
N GLY A 346 14.00 4.94 -7.94
CA GLY A 346 14.53 4.17 -9.07
C GLY A 346 15.67 4.90 -9.79
N ALA A 347 15.52 6.19 -10.07
CA ALA A 347 16.52 7.00 -10.76
C ALA A 347 17.81 7.19 -9.95
N ILE A 348 17.72 7.39 -8.62
CA ILE A 348 18.86 7.49 -7.72
C ILE A 348 19.60 6.15 -7.67
N LEU A 349 18.88 5.03 -7.56
CA LEU A 349 19.47 3.70 -7.55
C LEU A 349 20.24 3.43 -8.84
N LYS A 350 19.67 3.78 -10.00
CA LYS A 350 20.34 3.69 -11.30
C LYS A 350 21.64 4.48 -11.34
N ARG A 351 21.62 5.78 -11.00
CA ARG A 351 22.82 6.64 -11.04
C ARG A 351 23.95 6.08 -10.17
N ARG A 352 23.63 5.58 -8.98
CA ARG A 352 24.62 4.96 -8.09
C ARG A 352 25.18 3.65 -8.67
N GLY A 353 24.33 2.81 -9.26
CA GLY A 353 24.76 1.56 -9.92
C GLY A 353 25.71 1.81 -11.09
N GLN A 354 25.42 2.78 -11.95
CA GLN A 354 26.29 3.18 -13.06
C GLN A 354 27.65 3.68 -12.59
N THR A 355 27.68 4.46 -11.50
CA THR A 355 28.93 4.97 -10.89
C THR A 355 29.78 3.83 -10.34
N GLU A 356 29.18 2.87 -9.63
CA GLU A 356 29.87 1.68 -9.10
C GLU A 356 30.42 0.78 -10.23
N TYR A 357 29.64 0.60 -11.30
CA TYR A 357 30.09 -0.17 -12.47
C TYR A 357 31.27 0.50 -13.18
N ALA A 358 31.21 1.83 -13.40
CA ALA A 358 32.29 2.59 -13.99
C ALA A 358 33.58 2.50 -13.15
N LYS A 359 33.46 2.61 -11.82
CA LYS A 359 34.59 2.47 -10.89
C LYS A 359 35.24 1.08 -10.99
N LYS A 360 34.46 0.01 -10.94
CA LYS A 360 34.98 -1.37 -11.08
C LYS A 360 35.66 -1.61 -12.43
N ARG A 361 35.09 -1.08 -13.51
CA ARG A 361 35.70 -1.17 -14.85
C ARG A 361 37.04 -0.44 -14.89
N SER A 362 37.14 0.75 -14.28
CA SER A 362 38.39 1.52 -14.20
C SER A 362 39.47 0.82 -13.38
N GLU A 363 39.12 0.17 -12.26
CA GLU A 363 40.03 -0.62 -11.43
C GLU A 363 40.54 -1.86 -12.18
N GLN A 364 39.67 -2.54 -12.94
CA GLN A 364 40.06 -3.68 -13.78
C GLN A 364 40.98 -3.28 -14.95
N THR A 365 40.75 -2.12 -15.59
CA THR A 365 41.62 -1.63 -16.68
C THR A 365 42.91 -0.98 -16.18
N GLY A 366 42.93 -0.47 -14.94
CA GLY A 366 44.11 0.17 -14.32
C GLY A 366 45.20 -0.82 -13.90
N ASN A 367 44.86 -2.09 -13.71
CA ASN A 367 45.82 -3.18 -13.43
C ASN A 367 46.44 -3.79 -14.70
N CYS A 368 46.05 -3.33 -15.89
CA CYS A 368 46.73 -3.61 -17.15
C CYS A 368 47.57 -2.39 -17.56
N LYS A 369 48.70 -2.16 -16.90
CA LYS A 369 49.80 -1.38 -17.50
C LYS A 369 50.95 -2.36 -17.81
N PRO A 370 51.61 -2.21 -18.98
CA PRO A 370 52.61 -3.14 -19.49
C PRO A 370 53.85 -3.23 -18.61
#